data_AF-A0A7S0K1G1-F1
#
_entry.id   AF-A0A7S0K1G1-F1
#
_cell.length_a   1.000
_cell.length_b   1.000
_cell.length_c   1.000
_cell.angle_alpha   90.00
_cell.angle_beta   90.00
_cell.angle_gamma   90.00
#
_symmetry.space_group_name_H-M   'P 1'
#
loop_
_entity.id
_entity.type
_entity.pdbx_description
1 polymer ?
#
loop_
_entity_poly.entity_id
_entity_poly.type
_entity_poly.pdbx_seq_one_letter_code
_entity_poly.pdbx_strand_id
1 'polypeptide(L)'
;MSDFPDEAGVDAGATAWVLTSSALVLLMSLPGLALFYGGFVRAKNVLSVIAACFAITALTTVLWVIIGYSITFTDGGPVNPFIGGVSRVFMAGVNKDTELGRP
;
A
#
# COMPACT_ATOMS: atom_id res chain seq x y z
N MET A 1 20.74 -20.81 -28.78
CA MET A 1 19.79 -21.01 -27.65
C MET A 1 19.99 -19.83 -26.71
N SER A 2 19.63 -18.62 -27.14
CA SER A 2 20.06 -17.37 -26.48
C SER A 2 19.16 -16.15 -26.74
N ASP A 3 17.89 -16.31 -27.11
CA ASP A 3 17.03 -15.15 -27.38
C ASP A 3 15.63 -15.32 -26.77
N PHE A 4 15.58 -15.41 -25.44
CA PHE A 4 14.38 -14.95 -24.74
C PHE A 4 14.59 -13.46 -24.48
N PRO A 5 13.73 -12.56 -25.01
CA PRO A 5 13.79 -11.18 -24.60
C PRO A 5 13.55 -11.14 -23.09
N ASP A 6 14.55 -10.71 -22.32
CA ASP A 6 14.33 -10.20 -20.98
C ASP A 6 13.49 -8.92 -21.16
N GLU A 7 12.17 -9.11 -21.19
CA GLU A 7 11.20 -8.04 -21.29
C GLU A 7 11.51 -7.02 -20.17
N ALA A 8 12.11 -5.89 -20.53
CA ALA A 8 12.21 -4.69 -19.71
C ALA A 8 10.81 -4.04 -19.58
N GLY A 9 9.85 -4.87 -19.19
CA GLY A 9 8.42 -4.62 -19.11
C GLY A 9 7.86 -5.38 -17.91
N VAL A 10 6.72 -4.89 -17.42
CA VAL A 10 6.07 -5.39 -16.20
C VAL A 10 5.88 -6.92 -16.26
N ASP A 11 6.63 -7.66 -15.44
CA ASP A 11 6.46 -9.11 -15.32
C ASP A 11 5.12 -9.43 -14.66
N ALA A 12 4.28 -10.17 -15.39
CA ALA A 12 2.94 -10.52 -14.95
C ALA A 12 2.97 -11.45 -13.73
N GLY A 13 3.97 -12.34 -13.63
CA GLY A 13 4.14 -13.26 -12.51
C GLY A 13 4.46 -12.53 -11.20
N ALA A 14 5.47 -11.67 -11.23
CA ALA A 14 5.88 -10.82 -10.11
C ALA A 14 4.75 -9.86 -9.71
N THR A 15 4.07 -9.25 -10.68
CA THR A 15 2.92 -8.37 -10.41
C THR A 15 1.79 -9.13 -9.73
N ALA A 16 1.41 -10.32 -10.22
CA ALA A 16 0.39 -11.15 -9.60
C ALA A 16 0.78 -11.57 -8.18
N TRP A 17 2.05 -11.88 -7.95
CA TRP A 17 2.56 -12.23 -6.62
C TRP A 17 2.51 -11.04 -5.65
N VAL A 18 2.93 -9.85 -6.07
CA VAL A 18 2.86 -8.62 -5.25
C VAL A 18 1.40 -8.27 -4.93
N LEU A 19 0.49 -8.32 -5.90
CA LEU A 19 -0.94 -8.07 -5.68
C LEU A 19 -1.55 -9.09 -4.71
N THR A 20 -1.21 -10.38 -4.86
CA THR A 20 -1.65 -11.43 -3.94
C THR A 20 -1.13 -11.18 -2.52
N SER A 21 0.15 -10.83 -2.39
CA SER A 21 0.78 -10.50 -1.11
C SER A 21 0.11 -9.28 -0.46
N SER A 22 -0.16 -8.21 -1.22
CA SER A 22 -0.89 -7.04 -0.72
C SER A 22 -2.31 -7.39 -0.27
N ALA A 23 -3.01 -8.27 -0.99
CA ALA A 23 -4.33 -8.74 -0.59
C ALA A 23 -4.29 -9.52 0.74
N LEU A 24 -3.27 -10.37 0.94
CA LEU A 24 -3.06 -11.07 2.21
C LEU A 24 -2.78 -10.11 3.38
N VAL A 25 -2.00 -9.05 3.15
CA VAL A 25 -1.75 -8.00 4.17
C VAL A 25 -3.04 -7.24 4.52
N LEU A 26 -3.85 -6.90 3.52
CA LEU A 26 -5.17 -6.28 3.76
C LEU A 26 -6.07 -7.22 4.56
N LEU A 27 -6.02 -8.53 4.30
CA LEU A 27 -6.77 -9.54 5.02
C LEU A 27 -6.38 -9.65 6.52
N MET A 28 -5.11 -9.37 6.85
CA MET A 28 -4.67 -9.28 8.25
C MET A 28 -5.34 -8.11 8.99
N SER A 29 -5.57 -6.99 8.31
CA SER A 29 -6.22 -5.81 8.89
C SER A 29 -7.74 -5.96 8.94
N LEU A 30 -8.35 -6.51 7.88
CA LEU A 30 -9.79 -6.77 7.74
C LEU A 30 -9.98 -8.18 7.17
N PRO A 31 -10.54 -9.19 7.89
CA PRO A 31 -11.15 -9.17 9.21
C PRO A 31 -10.22 -9.60 10.35
N GLY A 32 -8.94 -9.90 10.10
CA GLY A 32 -8.02 -10.50 11.07
C GLY A 32 -7.90 -9.74 12.39
N LEU A 33 -7.58 -8.44 12.32
CA LEU A 33 -7.47 -7.57 13.49
C LEU A 33 -8.83 -7.35 14.17
N ALA A 34 -9.87 -7.09 13.37
CA ALA A 34 -11.21 -6.79 13.88
C ALA A 34 -11.83 -7.97 14.64
N LEU A 35 -11.64 -9.21 14.17
CA LEU A 35 -12.11 -10.41 14.84
C LEU A 35 -11.25 -10.77 16.06
N PHE A 36 -9.93 -10.59 15.96
CA PHE A 36 -9.03 -10.86 17.08
C PHE A 36 -9.28 -9.90 18.26
N TYR A 37 -9.30 -8.59 18.00
CA TYR A 37 -9.57 -7.59 19.05
C TYR A 37 -11.04 -7.56 19.47
N GLY A 38 -11.97 -7.89 18.56
CA GLY A 38 -13.37 -8.11 18.87
C GLY A 38 -13.59 -9.28 19.84
N GLY A 39 -12.81 -10.35 19.74
CA GLY A 39 -12.92 -11.54 20.59
C GLY A 39 -12.55 -11.32 22.06
N PHE A 40 -11.75 -10.29 22.38
CA PHE A 40 -11.34 -9.96 23.75
C PHE A 40 -12.25 -8.94 24.45
N VAL A 41 -13.17 -8.31 23.72
CA VAL A 41 -14.09 -7.32 24.30
C VAL A 41 -15.46 -7.93 24.57
N ARG A 42 -16.18 -7.36 25.54
CA ARG A 42 -17.56 -7.75 25.87
C ARG A 42 -18.43 -7.63 24.61
N ALA A 43 -19.32 -8.60 24.38
CA ALA A 43 -20.18 -8.68 23.19
C ALA A 43 -20.88 -7.35 22.81
N LYS A 44 -21.29 -6.57 23.82
CA LYS A 44 -21.91 -5.24 23.63
C LYS A 44 -21.01 -4.18 22.98
N ASN A 45 -19.69 -4.35 23.02
CA ASN A 45 -18.69 -3.41 22.48
C ASN A 45 -18.03 -3.93 21.19
N VAL A 46 -18.30 -5.17 20.77
CA VAL A 46 -17.69 -5.78 19.58
C VAL A 46 -18.01 -4.98 18.33
N LEU A 47 -19.24 -4.50 18.19
CA LEU A 47 -19.66 -3.69 17.05
C LEU A 47 -18.84 -2.38 16.94
N SER A 48 -18.51 -1.77 18.08
CA SER A 48 -17.69 -0.55 18.14
C SER A 48 -16.24 -0.82 17.73
N VAL A 49 -15.68 -1.97 18.15
CA VAL A 49 -14.30 -2.36 17.78
C VAL A 49 -14.19 -2.65 16.29
N ILE A 50 -15.15 -3.38 15.70
CA ILE A 50 -15.17 -3.65 14.26
C ILE A 50 -15.30 -2.34 13.46
N ALA A 51 -16.18 -1.42 13.89
CA ALA A 51 -16.34 -0.11 13.26
C ALA A 51 -15.06 0.74 13.35
N ALA A 52 -14.37 0.72 14.49
CA ALA A 52 -13.11 1.43 14.69
C ALA A 52 -12.00 0.87 13.78
N CYS A 53 -11.88 -0.46 13.68
CA CYS A 53 -10.92 -1.09 12.75
C CYS A 53 -11.19 -0.68 11.30
N PHE A 54 -12.45 -0.72 10.86
CA PHE A 54 -12.82 -0.28 9.51
C PHE A 54 -12.51 1.21 9.27
N ALA A 55 -12.84 2.09 10.24
CA ALA A 55 -12.58 3.52 10.15
C ALA A 55 -11.08 3.83 10.06
N ILE A 56 -10.25 3.14 10.86
CA ILE A 56 -8.79 3.32 10.85
C ILE A 56 -8.20 2.82 9.53
N THR A 57 -8.63 1.66 9.03
CA THR A 57 -8.16 1.16 7.74
C THR A 57 -8.52 2.13 6.62
N ALA A 58 -9.78 2.62 6.57
CA ALA A 58 -10.21 3.59 5.57
C ALA A 58 -9.42 4.91 5.65
N LEU A 59 -9.24 5.45 6.85
CA LEU A 59 -8.46 6.68 7.07
C LEU A 59 -7.00 6.51 6.63
N THR A 60 -6.39 5.37 6.97
CA THR A 60 -4.99 5.08 6.62
C THR A 60 -4.84 4.94 5.10
N THR A 61 -5.76 4.27 4.41
CA THR A 61 -5.77 4.19 2.95
C THR A 61 -5.88 5.56 2.29
N VAL A 62 -6.76 6.43 2.81
CA VAL A 62 -6.90 7.80 2.28
C VAL A 62 -5.63 8.62 2.50
N LEU A 63 -5.07 8.61 3.71
CA LEU A 63 -3.80 9.31 4.01
C LEU A 63 -2.64 8.79 3.17
N TRP A 64 -2.61 7.49 2.90
CA TRP A 64 -1.60 6.86 2.05
C TRP A 64 -1.63 7.41 0.61
N VAL A 65 -2.82 7.54 0.02
CA VAL A 65 -3.00 8.09 -1.33
C VAL A 65 -2.67 9.59 -1.39
N ILE A 66 -3.03 10.35 -0.35
CA ILE A 66 -2.85 11.81 -0.34
C ILE A 66 -1.37 12.18 -0.16
N ILE A 67 -0.71 11.67 0.88
CA ILE A 67 0.67 12.06 1.23
C ILE A 67 1.60 10.88 1.48
N GLY A 68 1.10 9.76 2.01
CA GLY A 68 1.92 8.64 2.48
C GLY A 68 2.82 8.06 1.38
N TYR A 69 2.26 7.83 0.19
CA TYR A 69 3.03 7.35 -0.95
C TYR A 69 4.19 8.30 -1.30
N SER A 70 3.93 9.61 -1.34
CA SER A 70 4.95 10.59 -1.70
C SER A 70 6.10 10.61 -0.70
N ILE A 71 5.79 10.72 0.59
CA ILE A 71 6.81 10.87 1.63
C ILE A 71 7.64 9.60 1.87
N THR A 72 7.21 8.45 1.35
CA THR A 72 7.95 7.18 1.50
C THR A 72 8.71 6.79 0.23
N PHE A 73 8.16 7.06 -0.96
CA PHE A 73 8.72 6.57 -2.24
C PHE A 73 9.31 7.66 -3.14
N THR A 74 9.33 8.92 -2.71
CA THR A 74 9.90 10.01 -3.51
C THR A 74 11.17 10.56 -2.90
N ASP A 75 12.03 11.14 -3.75
CA ASP A 75 13.29 11.71 -3.29
C ASP A 75 13.07 12.96 -2.42
N GLY A 76 13.48 12.87 -1.17
CA GLY A 76 13.49 13.97 -0.20
C GLY A 76 14.75 14.85 -0.28
N GLY A 77 15.66 14.57 -1.21
CA GLY A 77 16.94 15.28 -1.33
C GLY A 77 17.83 15.02 -0.08
N PRO A 78 18.37 16.06 0.57
CA PRO A 78 19.26 15.87 1.73
C PRO A 78 18.62 15.18 2.94
N VAL A 79 17.28 15.17 3.04
CA VAL A 79 16.54 14.58 4.17
C VAL A 79 15.99 13.16 3.87
N ASN A 80 16.29 12.60 2.70
CA ASN A 80 15.84 11.28 2.25
C ASN A 80 16.07 10.13 3.27
N PRO A 81 17.15 10.10 4.10
CA PRO A 81 17.29 9.09 5.14
C PRO A 81 16.19 9.07 6.21
N PHE A 82 15.41 10.16 6.34
CA PHE A 82 14.34 10.29 7.33
C PHE A 82 12.96 10.43 6.69
N ILE A 83 12.87 11.22 5.61
CA ILE A 83 11.61 11.48 4.91
C ILE A 83 11.87 11.70 3.43
N GLY A 84 11.00 11.13 2.60
CA GLY A 84 10.96 11.40 1.17
C GLY A 84 10.40 12.78 0.84
N GLY A 85 10.14 13.01 -0.44
CA GLY A 85 9.61 14.28 -0.96
C GLY A 85 8.09 14.38 -1.00
N VAL A 86 7.62 15.55 -1.47
CA VAL A 86 6.19 15.84 -1.72
C VAL A 86 5.84 15.86 -3.22
N SER A 87 6.73 15.33 -4.06
CA SER A 87 6.62 15.41 -5.52
C SER A 87 5.51 14.53 -6.11
N ARG A 88 5.01 13.53 -5.37
CA ARG A 88 3.93 12.61 -5.79
C ARG A 88 2.73 12.67 -4.86
N VAL A 89 2.46 13.84 -4.27
CA VAL A 89 1.23 14.08 -3.49
C VAL A 89 0.00 13.83 -4.37
N PHE A 90 -1.03 13.19 -3.82
CA PHE A 90 -2.19 12.64 -4.55
C PHE A 90 -1.84 11.62 -5.65
N MET A 91 -0.71 10.93 -5.53
CA MET A 91 -0.18 10.03 -6.57
C MET A 91 0.02 10.73 -7.92
N ALA A 92 0.30 12.04 -7.91
CA ALA A 92 0.47 12.84 -9.12
C ALA A 92 1.57 12.26 -10.03
N GLY A 93 1.17 11.89 -11.25
CA GLY A 93 2.06 11.36 -12.28
C GLY A 93 2.53 9.91 -12.08
N VAL A 94 1.90 9.13 -11.20
CA VAL A 94 2.11 7.68 -11.13
C VAL A 94 1.38 7.03 -12.31
N ASN A 95 2.13 6.68 -13.36
CA ASN A 95 1.62 6.06 -14.59
C ASN A 95 2.41 4.79 -14.92
N LYS A 96 1.89 3.97 -15.83
CA LYS A 96 2.59 2.77 -16.34
C LYS A 96 3.95 3.10 -16.96
N ASP A 97 4.13 4.33 -17.44
CA ASP A 97 5.38 4.81 -18.03
C ASP A 97 6.49 5.05 -16.99
N THR A 98 6.12 5.28 -15.72
CA THR A 98 7.08 5.42 -14.60
C THR A 98 7.86 4.12 -14.36
N GLU A 99 7.25 2.97 -14.64
CA GLU A 99 7.85 1.64 -14.49
C GLU A 99 8.87 1.31 -15.61
N LEU A 100 8.80 2.01 -16.74
CA LEU A 100 9.63 1.78 -17.92
C LEU A 100 10.94 2.59 -17.92
N GLY A 101 11.24 3.33 -16.84
CA GLY A 101 12.45 4.14 -16.74
C GLY A 101 12.55 5.25 -17.79
N ARG A 102 11.44 5.63 -18.45
CA ARG A 102 11.38 6.79 -19.35
C ARG A 102 10.87 8.01 -18.58
N PRO A 103 11.48 9.19 -18.83
CA PRO A 103 11.14 10.44 -18.14
C PRO A 103 9.68 10.85 -18.35
#